data_AF-A0A3A8IRE8-F1
#
_entry.id   AF-A0A3A8IRE8-F1
#
_cell.length_a   1.000
_cell.length_b   1.000
_cell.length_c   1.000
_cell.angle_alpha   90.00
_cell.angle_beta   90.00
_cell.angle_gamma   90.00
#
_symmetry.space_group_name_H-M   'P 1'
#
loop_
_entity.id
_entity.type
_entity.pdbx_description
1 polymer ?
#
loop_
_entity_poly.entity_id
_entity_poly.type
_entity_poly.pdbx_seq_one_letter_code
_entity_poly.pdbx_strand_id
1 'polypeptide(L)'
;LGEHLRLDTPATEQPAVRFEHPWPEGDLCFDVSARPVEGGLLLHLRDMTPEYRARGELQRAGHLFQAVLEGTTDAIYIKDLEGRYQVINSPGARALGRTVAEVRGHSDGELFPADEAAVNLKHDQDVLEAGRPLTYEDVQQGPE
;
A
#
# COMPACT_ATOMS: atom_id res chain seq x y z
N LEU A 1 6.36 0.64 -31.51
CA LEU A 1 5.53 -0.34 -32.24
C LEU A 1 6.32 -1.38 -33.06
N GLY A 2 7.65 -1.21 -33.26
CA GLY A 2 8.42 -2.02 -34.22
C GLY A 2 8.94 -3.40 -33.77
N GLU A 3 8.73 -3.82 -32.52
CA GLU A 3 9.26 -5.13 -32.04
C GLU A 3 8.19 -6.15 -31.60
N HIS A 4 6.91 -5.77 -31.52
CA HIS A 4 5.89 -6.59 -30.88
C HIS A 4 4.86 -7.25 -31.82
N LEU A 5 4.95 -7.06 -33.14
CA LEU A 5 3.98 -7.63 -34.07
C LEU A 5 4.70 -8.28 -35.27
N ARG A 6 5.07 -9.57 -35.13
CA ARG A 6 5.39 -10.44 -36.27
C ARG A 6 4.15 -11.25 -36.61
N LEU A 7 3.62 -11.06 -37.80
CA LEU A 7 2.42 -11.73 -38.31
C LEU A 7 2.85 -12.92 -39.18
N ASP A 8 3.31 -14.01 -38.56
CA ASP A 8 3.80 -15.21 -39.27
C ASP A 8 2.68 -16.25 -39.53
N THR A 9 1.40 -15.92 -39.28
CA THR A 9 0.24 -16.84 -39.39
C THR A 9 -0.98 -16.08 -39.93
N PRO A 10 -1.91 -16.73 -40.67
CA PRO A 10 -3.17 -16.12 -41.09
C PRO A 10 -3.94 -15.48 -39.93
N ALA A 11 -4.45 -14.28 -40.23
CA ALA A 11 -5.02 -13.31 -39.31
C ALA A 11 -6.16 -13.83 -38.41
N THR A 12 -6.94 -14.76 -38.91
CA THR A 12 -8.22 -15.19 -38.34
C THR A 12 -8.11 -16.10 -37.12
N GLU A 13 -6.92 -16.63 -36.81
CA GLU A 13 -6.68 -17.57 -35.70
C GLU A 13 -5.76 -17.01 -34.61
N GLN A 14 -5.26 -15.77 -34.75
CA GLN A 14 -4.37 -15.18 -33.76
C GLN A 14 -5.16 -14.52 -32.61
N PRO A 15 -4.83 -14.83 -31.34
CA PRO A 15 -5.44 -14.17 -30.21
C PRO A 15 -5.07 -12.69 -30.19
N ALA A 16 -6.00 -11.84 -29.76
CA ALA A 16 -5.74 -10.42 -29.60
C ALA A 16 -4.58 -10.21 -28.61
N VAL A 17 -3.53 -9.53 -29.06
CA VAL A 17 -2.43 -9.12 -28.18
C VAL A 17 -2.84 -7.82 -27.50
N ARG A 18 -2.81 -7.83 -26.16
CA ARG A 18 -3.17 -6.71 -25.31
C ARG A 18 -1.93 -6.19 -24.60
N PHE A 19 -1.70 -4.88 -24.67
CA PHE A 19 -0.60 -4.24 -23.95
C PHE A 19 -0.97 -2.82 -23.51
N GLU A 20 -0.43 -2.42 -22.36
CA GLU A 20 -0.49 -1.04 -21.87
C GLU A 20 0.60 -0.23 -22.58
N HIS A 21 0.22 0.89 -23.20
CA HIS A 21 1.16 1.78 -23.85
C HIS A 21 1.09 3.19 -23.22
N PRO A 22 2.06 3.56 -22.35
CA PRO A 22 2.22 4.94 -21.93
C PRO A 22 2.76 5.76 -23.10
N TRP A 23 2.17 6.93 -23.35
CA TRP A 23 2.62 7.81 -24.41
C TRP A 23 3.94 8.47 -23.99
N PRO A 24 5.02 8.42 -24.81
CA PRO A 24 6.36 8.85 -24.38
C PRO A 24 6.45 10.32 -23.93
N GLU A 25 5.55 11.17 -24.41
CA GLU A 25 5.57 12.62 -24.21
C GLU A 25 4.35 13.12 -23.38
N GLY A 26 3.60 12.22 -22.75
CA GLY A 26 2.44 12.62 -21.97
C GLY A 26 1.91 11.56 -21.02
N ASP A 27 0.99 11.97 -20.18
CA ASP A 27 0.37 11.08 -19.19
C ASP A 27 -0.71 10.17 -19.79
N LEU A 28 -0.80 10.07 -21.12
CA LEU A 28 -1.81 9.24 -21.77
C LEU A 28 -1.40 7.77 -21.68
N CYS A 29 -2.34 6.92 -21.28
CA CYS A 29 -2.15 5.49 -21.24
C CYS A 29 -3.30 4.82 -22.00
N PHE A 30 -2.95 3.98 -22.97
CA PHE A 30 -3.92 3.24 -23.75
C PHE A 30 -3.78 1.73 -23.53
N ASP A 31 -4.92 1.08 -23.39
CA ASP A 31 -5.07 -0.34 -23.57
C ASP A 31 -5.26 -0.61 -25.06
N VAL A 32 -4.25 -1.21 -25.70
CA VAL A 32 -4.24 -1.43 -27.14
C VAL A 32 -4.45 -2.91 -27.43
N SER A 33 -5.47 -3.21 -28.22
CA SER A 33 -5.71 -4.54 -28.78
C SER A 33 -5.61 -4.48 -30.30
N ALA A 34 -4.72 -5.28 -30.88
CA ALA A 34 -4.56 -5.40 -32.32
C ALA A 34 -5.09 -6.74 -32.82
N ARG A 35 -5.88 -6.72 -33.90
CA ARG A 35 -6.35 -7.92 -34.59
C ARG A 35 -6.16 -7.77 -36.10
N PRO A 36 -5.45 -8.70 -36.75
CA PRO A 36 -5.35 -8.67 -38.20
C PRO A 36 -6.71 -9.00 -38.84
N VAL A 37 -7.01 -8.36 -39.98
CA VAL A 37 -8.25 -8.55 -40.76
C VAL A 37 -7.90 -8.64 -42.24
N GLU A 38 -8.82 -9.12 -43.08
CA GLU A 38 -8.57 -9.19 -44.53
C GLU A 38 -8.23 -7.78 -45.08
N GLY A 39 -7.04 -7.64 -45.68
CA GLY A 39 -6.57 -6.37 -46.24
C GLY A 39 -6.06 -5.34 -45.22
N GLY A 40 -5.96 -5.67 -43.91
CA GLY A 40 -5.47 -4.69 -42.94
C GLY A 40 -5.36 -5.15 -41.49
N LEU A 41 -5.36 -4.16 -40.58
CA LEU A 41 -5.25 -4.34 -39.14
C LEU A 41 -6.36 -3.55 -38.44
N LEU A 42 -7.12 -4.21 -37.57
CA LEU A 42 -8.04 -3.55 -36.65
C LEU A 42 -7.31 -3.23 -35.35
N LEU A 43 -7.26 -1.94 -35.01
CA LEU A 43 -6.77 -1.47 -33.72
C LEU A 43 -7.96 -1.01 -32.87
N HIS A 44 -8.08 -1.57 -31.67
CA HIS A 44 -8.95 -1.05 -30.64
C HIS A 44 -8.07 -0.42 -29.56
N LEU A 45 -8.21 0.90 -29.38
CA LEU A 45 -7.51 1.66 -28.36
C LEU A 45 -8.53 2.13 -27.34
N ARG A 46 -8.38 1.71 -26.09
CA ARG A 46 -9.16 2.22 -24.97
C ARG A 46 -8.28 3.14 -24.15
N ASP A 47 -8.76 4.36 -23.91
CA ASP A 47 -8.14 5.27 -22.95
C ASP A 47 -8.29 4.68 -21.54
N MET A 48 -7.16 4.48 -20.87
CA MET A 48 -7.05 4.06 -19.47
C MET A 48 -6.17 5.04 -18.67
N THR A 49 -6.00 6.26 -19.18
CA THR A 49 -5.28 7.35 -18.54
C THR A 49 -5.81 7.64 -17.13
N PRO A 50 -7.14 7.73 -16.89
CA PRO A 50 -7.66 7.98 -15.56
C PRO A 50 -7.24 6.91 -14.54
N GLU A 51 -7.35 5.63 -14.92
CA GLU A 51 -6.98 4.49 -14.06
C GLU A 51 -5.48 4.44 -13.79
N TYR A 52 -4.67 4.68 -14.82
CA TYR A 52 -3.21 4.72 -14.70
C TYR A 52 -2.75 5.84 -13.76
N ARG A 53 -3.33 7.04 -13.90
CA ARG A 53 -3.03 8.19 -13.03
C ARG A 53 -3.45 7.93 -11.59
N ALA A 54 -4.67 7.45 -11.37
CA ALA A 54 -5.16 7.13 -10.04
C ALA A 54 -4.28 6.07 -9.35
N ARG A 55 -3.85 5.03 -10.09
CA ARG A 55 -2.90 4.03 -9.58
C ARG A 55 -1.56 4.67 -9.21
N GLY A 56 -1.02 5.53 -10.06
CA GLY A 56 0.26 6.21 -9.83
C GLY A 56 0.21 7.22 -8.68
N GLU A 57 -0.92 7.90 -8.48
CA GLU A 57 -1.14 8.80 -7.33
C GLU A 57 -1.25 8.02 -6.03
N LEU A 58 -2.01 6.92 -6.01
CA LEU A 58 -2.12 6.04 -4.84
C LEU A 58 -0.76 5.46 -4.44
N GLN A 59 0.04 5.00 -5.42
CA GLN A 59 1.39 4.51 -5.17
C GLN A 59 2.31 5.61 -4.62
N ARG A 60 2.27 6.81 -5.20
CA ARG A 60 3.05 7.95 -4.70
C ARG A 60 2.65 8.34 -3.28
N ALA A 61 1.35 8.41 -2.99
CA ALA A 61 0.84 8.69 -1.65
C ALA A 61 1.30 7.62 -0.64
N GLY A 62 1.22 6.33 -1.01
CA GLY A 62 1.69 5.23 -0.18
C GLY A 62 3.19 5.29 0.11
N HIS A 63 4.02 5.57 -0.91
CA HIS A 63 5.46 5.74 -0.72
C HIS A 63 5.80 6.93 0.17
N LEU A 64 5.12 8.07 -0.01
CA LEU A 64 5.33 9.26 0.82
C LEU A 64 4.93 8.98 2.28
N PHE A 65 3.77 8.36 2.50
CA PHE A 65 3.31 7.97 3.83
C PHE A 65 4.33 7.06 4.53
N GLN A 66 4.81 6.02 3.83
CA GLN A 66 5.85 5.14 4.37
C GLN A 66 7.15 5.89 4.67
N ALA A 67 7.59 6.78 3.77
CA ALA A 67 8.80 7.57 3.99
C ALA A 67 8.68 8.49 5.22
N VAL A 68 7.51 9.09 5.46
CA VAL A 68 7.26 9.93 6.64
C VAL A 68 7.28 9.08 7.92
N LEU A 69 6.58 7.94 7.93
CA LEU A 69 6.56 7.04 9.08
C LEU A 69 7.96 6.52 9.43
N GLU A 70 8.76 6.14 8.44
CA GLU A 70 10.09 5.57 8.65
C GLU A 70 11.19 6.63 8.86
N GLY A 71 10.93 7.88 8.49
CA GLY A 71 11.90 8.97 8.57
C GLY A 71 12.06 9.60 9.96
N THR A 72 11.20 9.27 10.92
CA THR A 72 11.29 9.75 12.32
C THR A 72 12.03 8.77 13.22
N THR A 73 12.52 9.22 14.37
CA THR A 73 12.98 8.36 15.47
C THR A 73 11.87 7.94 16.41
N ASP A 74 10.71 8.60 16.36
CA ASP A 74 9.60 8.36 17.26
C ASP A 74 8.83 7.09 16.90
N ALA A 75 8.28 6.42 17.91
CA ALA A 75 7.35 5.32 17.70
C ALA A 75 6.02 5.85 17.15
N ILE A 76 5.63 5.41 15.95
CA ILE A 76 4.33 5.73 15.38
C ILE A 76 3.61 4.43 15.07
N TYR A 77 2.37 4.31 15.55
CA TYR A 77 1.51 3.16 15.30
C TYR A 77 0.04 3.55 15.19
N ILE A 78 -0.75 2.64 14.60
CA ILE A 78 -2.21 2.74 14.50
C ILE A 78 -2.77 1.40 14.96
N LYS A 79 -3.75 1.43 15.85
CA LYS A 79 -4.53 0.28 16.27
C LYS A 79 -5.95 0.33 15.68
N ASP A 80 -6.56 -0.84 15.47
CA ASP A 80 -8.01 -0.92 15.25
C ASP A 80 -8.78 -0.77 16.58
N LEU A 81 -10.12 -0.81 16.50
CA LEU A 81 -10.98 -0.63 17.67
C LEU A 81 -10.92 -1.81 18.65
N GLU A 82 -10.43 -2.95 18.20
CA GLU A 82 -10.15 -4.14 18.99
C GLU A 82 -8.75 -4.11 19.65
N GLY A 83 -7.99 -3.02 19.46
CA GLY A 83 -6.67 -2.81 20.04
C GLY A 83 -5.54 -3.52 19.32
N ARG A 84 -5.75 -4.01 18.08
CA ARG A 84 -4.72 -4.69 17.29
C ARG A 84 -3.93 -3.72 16.43
N TYR A 85 -2.61 -3.87 16.41
CA TYR A 85 -1.71 -3.00 15.64
C TYR A 85 -1.89 -3.21 14.13
N GLN A 86 -2.43 -2.22 13.43
CA GLN A 86 -2.60 -2.20 11.97
C GLN A 86 -1.37 -1.64 11.26
N VAL A 87 -0.73 -0.63 11.86
CA VAL A 87 0.49 0.01 11.36
C VAL A 87 1.44 0.22 12.53
N ILE A 88 2.73 0.00 12.30
CA ILE A 88 3.81 0.44 13.19
C ILE A 88 5.04 0.71 12.32
N ASN A 89 5.76 1.81 12.59
CA ASN A 89 7.02 2.11 11.91
C ASN A 89 8.19 1.31 12.49
N SER A 90 9.32 1.25 11.77
CA SER A 90 10.50 0.51 12.24
C SER A 90 11.04 1.02 13.60
N PRO A 91 11.14 2.34 13.87
CA PRO A 91 11.51 2.83 15.20
C PRO A 91 10.61 2.32 16.33
N GLY A 92 9.29 2.36 16.14
CA GLY A 92 8.34 1.84 17.13
C GLY A 92 8.50 0.35 17.37
N ALA A 93 8.61 -0.45 16.31
CA ALA A 93 8.84 -1.89 16.45
C ALA A 93 10.16 -2.19 17.20
N ARG A 94 11.24 -1.45 16.90
CA ARG A 94 12.52 -1.57 17.60
C ARG A 94 12.42 -1.18 19.08
N ALA A 95 11.64 -0.16 19.42
CA ALA A 95 11.40 0.22 20.81
C ALA A 95 10.72 -0.91 21.60
N LEU A 96 9.96 -1.77 20.92
CA LEU A 96 9.35 -2.99 21.49
C LEU A 96 10.27 -4.22 21.43
N GLY A 97 11.49 -4.08 20.90
CA GLY A 97 12.41 -5.22 20.68
C GLY A 97 11.95 -6.21 19.62
N ARG A 98 11.12 -5.76 18.67
CA ARG A 98 10.47 -6.62 17.67
C ARG A 98 10.63 -6.08 16.26
N THR A 99 10.27 -6.90 15.30
CA THR A 99 10.07 -6.50 13.90
C THR A 99 8.63 -6.01 13.68
N VAL A 100 8.42 -5.21 12.64
CA VAL A 100 7.07 -4.77 12.21
C VAL A 100 6.14 -5.96 11.97
N ALA A 101 6.68 -7.06 11.42
CA ALA A 101 5.90 -8.26 11.11
C ALA A 101 5.43 -9.01 12.37
N GLU A 102 6.20 -8.98 13.45
CA GLU A 102 5.84 -9.61 14.73
C GLU A 102 4.79 -8.78 15.49
N VAL A 103 4.76 -7.46 15.30
CA VAL A 103 3.80 -6.58 15.96
C VAL A 103 2.46 -6.53 15.22
N ARG A 104 2.49 -6.46 13.89
CA ARG A 104 1.27 -6.24 13.10
C ARG A 104 0.23 -7.35 13.30
N GLY A 105 -1.00 -6.96 13.62
CA GLY A 105 -2.14 -7.85 13.86
C GLY A 105 -2.29 -8.35 15.30
N HIS A 106 -1.29 -8.14 16.15
CA HIS A 106 -1.34 -8.53 17.56
C HIS A 106 -1.88 -7.36 18.42
N SER A 107 -2.39 -7.68 19.60
CA SER A 107 -2.85 -6.73 20.62
C SER A 107 -1.80 -6.49 21.71
N ASP A 108 -1.97 -5.47 22.55
CA ASP A 108 -1.03 -5.23 23.66
C ASP A 108 -0.91 -6.44 24.59
N GLY A 109 -2.00 -7.17 24.85
CA GLY A 109 -1.99 -8.36 25.71
C GLY A 109 -1.18 -9.53 25.15
N GLU A 110 -0.88 -9.53 23.85
CA GLU A 110 -0.01 -10.52 23.20
C GLU A 110 1.46 -10.03 23.14
N LEU A 111 1.67 -8.73 23.30
CA LEU A 111 2.94 -8.06 23.07
C LEU A 111 3.61 -7.56 24.36
N PHE A 112 2.88 -7.31 25.43
CA PHE A 112 3.41 -6.73 26.66
C PHE A 112 3.09 -7.58 27.88
N PRO A 113 3.83 -7.40 28.99
CA PRO A 113 3.41 -7.87 30.31
C PRO A 113 1.99 -7.40 30.65
N ALA A 114 1.29 -8.17 31.47
CA ALA A 114 -0.14 -7.97 31.71
C ALA A 114 -0.48 -6.59 32.34
N ASP A 115 0.42 -6.06 33.16
CA ASP A 115 0.31 -4.73 33.76
C ASP A 115 0.45 -3.61 32.72
N GLU A 116 1.49 -3.64 31.88
CA GLU A 116 1.66 -2.66 30.79
C GLU A 116 0.53 -2.76 29.76
N ALA A 117 0.14 -3.98 29.39
CA ALA A 117 -0.97 -4.20 28.46
C ALA A 117 -2.30 -3.64 28.97
N ALA A 118 -2.57 -3.78 30.27
CA ALA A 118 -3.77 -3.23 30.89
C ALA A 118 -3.77 -1.69 30.90
N VAL A 119 -2.61 -1.06 31.12
CA VAL A 119 -2.46 0.40 31.05
C VAL A 119 -2.68 0.90 29.63
N ASN A 120 -2.05 0.29 28.62
CA ASN A 120 -2.24 0.66 27.22
C ASN A 120 -3.71 0.52 26.79
N LEU A 121 -4.36 -0.60 27.15
CA LEU A 121 -5.78 -0.82 26.85
C LEU A 121 -6.67 0.24 27.50
N LYS A 122 -6.36 0.65 28.74
CA LYS A 122 -7.09 1.70 29.44
C LYS A 122 -6.93 3.05 28.75
N HIS A 123 -5.72 3.41 28.32
CA HIS A 123 -5.48 4.63 27.54
C HIS A 123 -6.25 4.63 26.22
N ASP A 124 -6.24 3.52 25.50
CA ASP A 124 -6.99 3.38 24.24
C ASP A 124 -8.51 3.57 24.48
N GLN A 125 -9.06 2.95 25.53
CA GLN A 125 -10.46 3.14 25.94
C GLN A 125 -10.78 4.59 26.29
N ASP A 126 -9.92 5.25 27.08
CA ASP A 126 -10.12 6.65 27.48
C ASP A 126 -10.14 7.60 26.28
N VAL A 127 -9.29 7.37 25.27
CA VAL A 127 -9.27 8.16 24.03
C VAL A 127 -10.57 7.95 23.24
N LEU A 128 -11.04 6.70 23.13
CA LEU A 128 -12.28 6.37 22.43
C LEU A 128 -13.50 6.97 23.12
N GLU A 129 -13.58 6.91 24.45
CA GLU A 129 -14.65 7.52 25.23
C GLU A 129 -14.63 9.05 25.16
N ALA A 130 -13.44 9.66 25.19
CA ALA A 130 -13.29 11.11 25.14
C ALA A 130 -13.56 11.70 23.74
N GLY A 131 -13.38 10.92 22.67
CA GLY A 131 -13.56 11.35 21.28
C GLY A 131 -12.59 12.44 20.84
N ARG A 132 -11.45 12.60 21.53
CA ARG A 132 -10.42 13.62 21.25
C ARG A 132 -9.03 13.08 21.60
N PRO A 133 -7.94 13.68 21.06
CA PRO A 133 -6.59 13.30 21.42
C PRO A 133 -6.33 13.48 22.93
N LEU A 134 -5.69 12.47 23.54
CA LEU A 134 -5.14 12.49 24.89
C LEU A 134 -3.63 12.23 24.83
N THR A 135 -2.89 12.72 25.82
CA THR A 135 -1.44 12.55 25.93
C THR A 135 -1.12 12.03 27.31
N TYR A 136 -0.24 11.05 27.37
CA TYR A 136 0.17 10.36 28.58
C TYR A 136 1.69 10.37 28.67
N GLU A 137 2.21 10.44 29.89
CA GLU A 137 3.61 10.16 30.19
C GLU A 137 3.65 8.83 30.91
N ASP A 138 4.30 7.85 30.32
CA ASP A 138 4.40 6.50 30.87
C ASP A 138 5.82 5.95 30.67
N VAL A 139 6.21 5.03 31.53
CA VAL A 139 7.51 4.36 31.47
C VAL A 139 7.28 2.95 30.97
N GLN A 140 7.56 2.73 29.69
CA GLN A 140 7.61 1.38 29.12
C GLN A 140 9.00 0.78 29.34
N GLN A 141 9.05 -0.47 29.80
CA GLN A 141 10.33 -1.17 29.87
C GLN A 141 10.75 -1.55 28.45
N GLY A 142 11.80 -0.90 27.96
CA GLY A 142 12.46 -1.29 26.72
C GLY A 142 13.13 -2.66 26.87
N PRO A 143 13.45 -3.35 25.77
CA PRO A 143 14.26 -4.56 25.80
C PRO A 143 15.63 -4.26 26.42
N GLU A 144 16.18 -5.22 27.17
CA GLU A 144 17.60 -5.19 27.60
C GLU A 144 18.56 -5.21 26.40
#